data_AF-A0A7L2C0V8-F1
#
_entry.id   AF-A0A7L2C0V8-F1
#
_cell.length_a   1.000
_cell.length_b   1.000
_cell.length_c   1.000
_cell.angle_alpha   90.00
_cell.angle_beta   90.00
_cell.angle_gamma   90.00
#
_symmetry.space_group_name_H-M   'P 1'
#
loop_
_entity.id
_entity.type
_entity.pdbx_description
1 polymer ?
#
loop_
_entity_poly.entity_id
_entity_poly.type
_entity_poly.pdbx_seq_one_letter_code
_entity_poly.pdbx_strand_id
1 'polypeptide(L)'
;ADERCARSEFPLREGYIRYGSVVQLVCTATGVTLPPLIIRKVMKQYAMLDVDEPISQLHKCAFQFQGSDRMYLCLSTDKVIQFQASPCPKEANRELLNDGSCWTIISTETVEYTFSESLACVREPVSPVPLIAALQLTGGGDVAMLEVQGEYFHAHLKVWFGDVEAETMYRSPKSLVCVVPDVSAFGSDWRWLRYPITVPLLLIRDDGLIYSSSFTFTYTPEQSCIPGQQVLSEVPQDSDKLLDSIHQEFTRTNFHLFMQT
;
A
#
# COMPACT_ATOMS: atom_id res chain seq x y z
N ALA A 1 20.38 23.64 -17.49
CA ALA A 1 20.56 23.62 -16.03
C ALA A 1 19.28 23.03 -15.46
N ASP A 2 19.31 21.72 -15.27
CA ASP A 2 18.19 20.91 -14.82
C ASP A 2 18.32 20.78 -13.30
N GLU A 3 17.70 21.70 -12.56
CA GLU A 3 17.62 21.60 -11.11
C GLU A 3 16.68 20.44 -10.76
N ARG A 4 17.27 19.25 -10.67
CA ARG A 4 16.74 18.15 -9.88
C ARG A 4 16.56 18.66 -8.46
N CYS A 5 15.36 19.17 -8.18
CA CYS A 5 14.94 19.57 -6.84
C CYS A 5 15.25 18.38 -5.92
N ALA A 6 16.16 18.60 -4.96
CA ALA A 6 16.53 17.60 -3.99
C ALA A 6 15.25 17.05 -3.37
N ARG A 7 15.06 15.73 -3.47
CA ARG A 7 13.99 15.00 -2.81
C ARG A 7 14.17 15.24 -1.31
N SER A 8 13.56 16.33 -0.81
CA SER A 8 13.59 16.70 0.59
C SER A 8 13.09 15.48 1.36
N GLU A 9 13.97 14.87 2.14
CA GLU A 9 13.61 13.78 3.05
C GLU A 9 12.67 14.39 4.08
N PHE A 10 11.37 14.41 3.77
CA PHE A 10 10.32 14.74 4.72
C PHE A 10 10.08 13.47 5.55
N PRO A 11 10.54 13.39 6.81
CA PRO A 11 10.50 12.16 7.56
C PRO A 11 9.04 11.78 7.86
N LEU A 12 8.67 10.57 7.47
CA LEU A 12 7.35 10.02 7.79
C LEU A 12 7.24 9.88 9.30
N ARG A 13 6.19 10.48 9.88
CA ARG A 13 5.85 10.35 11.29
C ARG A 13 4.50 9.64 11.41
N GLU A 14 4.45 8.62 12.25
CA GLU A 14 3.21 7.96 12.60
C GLU A 14 2.43 8.78 13.63
N GLY A 15 1.11 8.89 13.44
CA GLY A 15 0.21 9.58 14.36
C GLY A 15 -0.82 10.49 13.68
N TYR A 16 -1.74 11.02 14.47
CA TYR A 16 -2.73 11.98 13.99
C TYR A 16 -2.09 13.34 13.67
N ILE A 17 -2.54 13.96 12.58
CA ILE A 17 -2.12 15.32 12.22
C ILE A 17 -2.74 16.30 13.23
N ARG A 18 -1.91 17.24 13.70
CA ARG A 18 -2.28 18.31 14.62
C ARG A 18 -2.10 19.67 13.96
N TYR A 19 -2.86 20.66 14.38
CA TYR A 19 -2.59 22.04 13.98
C TYR A 19 -1.21 22.50 14.47
N GLY A 20 -0.54 23.32 13.67
CA GLY A 20 0.84 23.73 13.89
C GLY A 20 1.89 22.74 13.37
N SER A 21 1.50 21.52 12.99
CA SER A 21 2.40 20.56 12.35
C SER A 21 2.79 21.00 10.94
N VAL A 22 4.04 20.66 10.57
CA VAL A 22 4.49 20.71 9.19
C VAL A 22 3.94 19.48 8.47
N VAL A 23 3.34 19.68 7.31
CA VAL A 23 2.73 18.66 6.46
C VAL A 23 3.19 18.81 5.02
N GLN A 24 3.15 17.72 4.27
CA GLN A 24 3.41 17.71 2.84
C GLN A 24 2.18 17.18 2.12
N LEU A 25 1.67 17.96 1.15
CA LEU A 25 0.56 17.54 0.30
C LEU A 25 1.11 16.93 -0.99
N VAL A 26 0.73 15.67 -1.24
CA VAL A 26 1.17 14.88 -2.38
C VAL A 26 -0.04 14.42 -3.18
N CYS A 27 -0.06 14.70 -4.48
CA CYS A 27 -1.10 14.20 -5.37
C CYS A 27 -0.96 12.67 -5.55
N THR A 28 -1.98 11.90 -5.20
CA THR A 28 -1.97 10.44 -5.30
C THR A 28 -1.90 9.92 -6.74
N ALA A 29 -2.41 10.68 -7.72
CA ALA A 29 -2.41 10.28 -9.12
C ALA A 29 -1.10 10.63 -9.86
N THR A 30 -0.50 11.79 -9.57
CA THR A 30 0.68 12.29 -10.33
C THR A 30 1.98 12.25 -9.53
N GLY A 31 1.91 12.07 -8.22
CA GLY A 31 3.06 12.18 -7.31
C GLY A 31 3.57 13.60 -7.10
N VAL A 32 2.97 14.63 -7.72
CA VAL A 32 3.38 16.03 -7.55
C VAL A 32 3.20 16.45 -6.10
N THR A 33 4.24 17.07 -5.54
CA THR A 33 4.30 17.50 -4.13
C THR A 33 4.33 19.02 -4.04
N LEU A 34 3.54 19.58 -3.12
CA LEU A 34 3.72 20.98 -2.71
C LEU A 34 4.95 21.12 -1.77
N PRO A 35 5.54 22.33 -1.68
CA PRO A 35 6.53 22.64 -0.63
C PRO A 35 5.97 22.36 0.78
N PRO A 36 6.82 22.22 1.81
CA PRO A 36 6.36 22.02 3.18
C PRO A 36 5.41 23.13 3.65
N LEU A 37 4.27 22.73 4.21
CA LEU A 37 3.21 23.62 4.69
C LEU A 37 3.00 23.44 6.19
N ILE A 38 2.62 24.48 6.89
CA ILE A 38 2.14 24.41 8.27
C ILE A 38 0.62 24.52 8.25
N ILE A 39 -0.07 23.50 8.74
CA ILE A 39 -1.53 23.51 8.79
C ILE A 39 -2.02 24.31 10.01
N ARG A 40 -2.87 25.30 9.78
CA ARG A 40 -3.39 26.22 10.80
C ARG A 40 -4.91 26.09 10.93
N LYS A 41 -5.43 26.19 12.14
CA LYS A 41 -6.87 26.22 12.39
C LYS A 41 -7.43 27.56 11.94
N VAL A 42 -8.55 27.54 11.21
CA VAL A 42 -9.23 28.78 10.80
C VAL A 42 -10.46 29.00 11.67
N MET A 43 -10.53 30.16 12.32
CA MET A 43 -11.71 30.63 13.04
C MET A 43 -12.20 31.94 12.44
N LYS A 44 -13.43 31.94 11.93
CA LYS A 44 -13.98 33.01 11.07
C LYS A 44 -13.09 33.20 9.82
N GLN A 45 -12.24 34.23 9.80
CA GLN A 45 -11.28 34.53 8.72
C GLN A 45 -9.83 34.60 9.24
N TYR A 46 -9.58 34.11 10.46
CA TYR A 46 -8.25 34.17 11.07
C TYR A 46 -7.59 32.80 11.10
N ALA A 47 -6.34 32.73 10.66
CA ALA A 47 -5.44 31.63 10.98
C ALA A 47 -4.98 31.77 12.43
N MET A 48 -5.14 30.70 13.20
CA MET A 48 -4.73 30.61 14.60
C MET A 48 -3.33 29.99 14.69
N LEU A 49 -2.39 30.70 15.30
CA LEU A 49 -0.97 30.30 15.34
C LEU A 49 -0.61 29.44 16.56
N ASP A 50 -1.42 29.48 17.60
CA ASP A 50 -1.20 28.90 18.94
C ASP A 50 -2.05 27.66 19.24
N VAL A 51 -2.69 27.10 18.21
CA VAL A 51 -3.54 25.91 18.34
C VAL A 51 -2.72 24.65 18.09
N ASP A 52 -2.69 23.75 19.08
CA ASP A 52 -2.10 22.41 19.03
C ASP A 52 -3.13 21.36 19.47
N GLU A 53 -4.06 21.04 18.58
CA GLU A 53 -5.05 19.97 18.76
C GLU A 53 -5.09 19.08 17.50
N PRO A 54 -5.56 17.83 17.61
CA PRO A 54 -5.78 16.96 16.45
C PRO A 54 -6.78 17.58 15.46
N ILE A 55 -6.55 17.32 14.18
CA ILE A 55 -7.44 17.77 13.11
C ILE A 55 -8.60 16.78 12.94
N SER A 56 -9.83 17.29 13.01
CA SER A 56 -11.05 16.52 12.73
C SER A 56 -11.56 16.76 11.32
N GLN A 57 -12.43 15.86 10.85
CA GLN A 57 -13.09 16.01 9.55
C GLN A 57 -13.94 17.28 9.47
N LEU A 58 -14.01 17.84 8.27
CA LEU A 58 -14.79 19.04 7.91
C LEU A 58 -14.34 20.31 8.64
N HIS A 59 -13.20 20.29 9.32
CA HIS A 59 -12.62 21.50 9.88
C HIS A 59 -12.19 22.48 8.78
N LYS A 60 -12.33 23.78 9.09
CA LYS A 60 -11.72 24.84 8.31
C LYS A 60 -10.26 25.03 8.74
N CYS A 61 -9.36 24.99 7.77
CA CYS A 61 -7.93 25.10 7.95
C CYS A 61 -7.30 26.00 6.88
N ALA A 62 -6.04 26.37 7.09
CA ALA A 62 -5.23 27.10 6.13
C ALA A 62 -3.83 26.49 6.09
N PHE A 63 -3.15 26.63 4.95
CA PHE A 63 -1.82 26.07 4.75
C PHE A 63 -0.80 27.19 4.56
N GLN A 64 0.04 27.42 5.56
CA GLN A 64 1.10 28.42 5.55
C GLN A 64 2.38 27.82 4.95
N PHE A 65 3.07 28.49 4.04
CA PHE A 65 4.36 28.00 3.55
C PHE A 65 5.42 28.06 4.67
N GLN A 66 6.07 26.93 4.95
CA GLN A 66 7.09 26.87 6.01
C GLN A 66 8.27 27.80 5.69
N GLY A 67 8.70 28.60 6.66
CA GLY A 67 9.80 29.54 6.50
C GLY A 67 9.47 30.79 5.68
N SER A 68 8.21 30.97 5.27
CA SER A 68 7.74 32.17 4.57
C SER A 68 7.29 33.28 5.52
N ASP A 69 7.23 34.52 5.03
CA ASP A 69 6.66 35.64 5.77
C ASP A 69 5.14 35.73 5.56
N ARG A 70 4.40 34.89 6.29
CA ARG A 70 2.91 34.84 6.28
C ARG A 70 2.31 34.55 4.91
N MET A 71 2.97 33.73 4.10
CA MET A 71 2.43 33.30 2.81
C MET A 71 1.58 32.05 3.00
N TYR A 72 0.37 32.06 2.42
CA TYR A 72 -0.61 30.97 2.50
C TYR A 72 -0.98 30.46 1.12
N LEU A 73 -1.30 29.16 1.05
CA LEU A 73 -1.91 28.54 -0.11
C LEU A 73 -3.32 29.11 -0.33
N CYS A 74 -3.54 29.70 -1.49
CA CYS A 74 -4.77 30.41 -1.80
C CYS A 74 -5.32 30.00 -3.16
N LEU A 75 -6.62 29.79 -3.25
CA LEU A 75 -7.35 29.71 -4.50
C LEU A 75 -7.83 31.11 -4.92
N SER A 76 -7.47 31.53 -6.13
CA SER A 76 -7.96 32.78 -6.72
C SER A 76 -8.21 32.59 -8.22
N THR A 77 -9.43 32.85 -8.68
CA THR A 77 -9.83 32.70 -10.10
C THR A 77 -9.38 31.37 -10.71
N ASP A 78 -9.69 30.27 -10.03
CA ASP A 78 -9.32 28.89 -10.41
C ASP A 78 -7.82 28.61 -10.50
N LYS A 79 -6.99 29.49 -9.93
CA LYS A 79 -5.54 29.30 -9.83
C LYS A 79 -5.12 29.19 -8.38
N VAL A 80 -4.23 28.23 -8.12
CA VAL A 80 -3.55 28.11 -6.84
C VAL A 80 -2.37 29.08 -6.85
N ILE A 81 -2.37 30.02 -5.91
CA ILE A 81 -1.37 31.08 -5.74
C ILE A 81 -0.89 31.13 -4.28
N GLN A 82 0.15 31.91 -4.03
CA GLN A 82 0.53 32.29 -2.68
C GLN A 82 -0.09 33.65 -2.33
N PHE A 83 -0.73 33.75 -1.18
CA PHE A 83 -1.33 34.98 -0.66
C PHE A 83 -0.68 35.38 0.65
N GLN A 84 -0.29 36.65 0.79
CA GLN A 84 0.29 37.15 2.02
C GLN A 84 -0.81 37.58 3.00
N ALA A 85 -0.88 36.93 4.15
CA ALA A 85 -1.86 37.25 5.20
C ALA A 85 -1.50 38.56 5.91
N SER A 86 -2.54 39.28 6.36
CA SER A 86 -2.36 40.51 7.14
C SER A 86 -2.19 40.18 8.62
N PRO A 87 -1.19 40.73 9.32
CA PRO A 87 -1.07 40.53 10.76
C PRO A 87 -2.24 41.18 11.50
N CYS A 88 -2.72 40.56 12.60
CA CYS A 88 -3.74 41.18 13.44
C CYS A 88 -3.11 42.23 14.38
N PRO A 89 -3.54 43.50 14.38
CA PRO A 89 -2.95 44.54 15.23
C PRO A 89 -3.15 44.32 16.72
N LYS A 90 -4.22 43.59 17.09
CA LYS A 90 -4.64 43.40 18.48
C LYS A 90 -4.15 42.08 19.07
N GLU A 91 -3.87 41.09 18.24
CA GLU A 91 -3.65 39.71 18.65
C GLU A 91 -2.52 39.09 17.83
N ALA A 92 -1.32 38.97 18.41
CA ALA A 92 -0.14 38.47 17.71
C ALA A 92 -0.21 36.97 17.34
N ASN A 93 -1.14 36.23 17.94
CA ASN A 93 -1.39 34.81 17.66
C ASN A 93 -2.38 34.59 16.50
N ARG A 94 -2.76 35.64 15.76
CA ARG A 94 -3.71 35.55 14.66
C ARG A 94 -3.26 36.30 13.41
N GLU A 95 -3.53 35.70 12.27
CA GLU A 95 -3.29 36.30 10.95
C GLU A 95 -4.61 36.32 10.16
N LEU A 96 -4.93 37.47 9.58
CA LEU A 96 -6.13 37.66 8.77
C LEU A 96 -5.91 37.10 7.36
N LEU A 97 -6.74 36.13 7.00
CA LEU A 97 -6.74 35.47 5.71
C LEU A 97 -7.76 36.10 4.77
N ASN A 98 -7.58 35.86 3.47
CA ASN A 98 -8.67 35.97 2.52
C ASN A 98 -9.48 34.65 2.47
N ASP A 99 -10.69 34.72 1.92
CA ASP A 99 -11.57 33.55 1.82
C ASP A 99 -10.95 32.41 1.00
N GLY A 100 -10.16 32.75 -0.03
CA GLY A 100 -9.47 31.78 -0.88
C GLY A 100 -8.36 30.98 -0.18
N SER A 101 -7.89 31.41 1.00
CA SER A 101 -6.92 30.67 1.82
C SER A 101 -7.58 29.78 2.88
N CYS A 102 -8.91 29.76 2.93
CA CYS A 102 -9.68 28.95 3.88
C CYS A 102 -10.14 27.65 3.22
N TRP A 103 -9.58 26.52 3.65
CA TRP A 103 -9.82 25.20 3.08
C TRP A 103 -10.61 24.31 4.06
N THR A 104 -11.49 23.47 3.53
CA THR A 104 -12.14 22.41 4.32
C THR A 104 -11.39 21.10 4.08
N ILE A 105 -10.98 20.44 5.16
CA ILE A 105 -10.28 19.15 5.08
C ILE A 105 -11.22 17.98 5.36
N ILE A 106 -11.12 16.91 4.56
CA ILE A 106 -11.89 15.68 4.73
C ILE A 106 -11.01 14.47 4.37
N SER A 107 -11.17 13.37 5.10
CA SER A 107 -10.55 12.10 4.74
C SER A 107 -11.34 11.45 3.60
N THR A 108 -10.64 10.98 2.57
CA THR A 108 -11.24 10.31 1.42
C THR A 108 -10.77 8.87 1.34
N GLU A 109 -11.65 7.97 0.94
CA GLU A 109 -11.33 6.60 0.55
C GLU A 109 -11.59 6.40 -0.95
N THR A 110 -10.92 5.44 -1.58
CA THR A 110 -11.12 5.11 -3.00
C THR A 110 -11.18 3.60 -3.13
N VAL A 111 -12.19 3.13 -3.85
CA VAL A 111 -12.38 1.71 -4.18
C VAL A 111 -12.42 1.61 -5.71
N GLU A 112 -11.52 0.81 -6.27
CA GLU A 112 -11.37 0.63 -7.72
C GLU A 112 -11.82 -0.78 -8.14
N TYR A 113 -12.58 -0.85 -9.22
CA TYR A 113 -13.05 -2.10 -9.82
C TYR A 113 -12.61 -2.15 -11.28
N THR A 114 -12.10 -3.30 -11.72
CA THR A 114 -11.63 -3.51 -13.09
C THR A 114 -12.26 -4.78 -13.66
N PHE A 115 -12.86 -4.66 -14.85
CA PHE A 115 -13.43 -5.79 -15.59
C PHE A 115 -13.19 -5.63 -17.10
N SER A 116 -13.16 -6.73 -17.84
CA SER A 116 -13.14 -6.72 -19.31
C SER A 116 -14.19 -7.65 -19.91
N GLU A 117 -14.86 -7.16 -20.95
CA GLU A 117 -15.85 -7.92 -21.71
C GLU A 117 -15.13 -8.84 -22.71
N SER A 118 -15.37 -10.16 -22.64
CA SER A 118 -14.95 -11.06 -23.72
C SER A 118 -15.90 -10.96 -24.91
N LEU A 119 -15.52 -11.52 -26.07
CA LEU A 119 -16.29 -11.46 -27.32
C LEU A 119 -17.73 -12.05 -27.25
N ALA A 120 -18.13 -12.62 -26.12
CA ALA A 120 -19.48 -13.09 -25.86
C ALA A 120 -20.37 -11.96 -25.33
N CYS A 121 -21.51 -11.73 -25.98
CA CYS A 121 -22.52 -10.76 -25.54
C CYS A 121 -22.98 -11.06 -24.10
N VAL A 122 -22.59 -10.19 -23.16
CA VAL A 122 -22.89 -10.33 -21.74
C VAL A 122 -24.40 -10.14 -21.52
N ARG A 123 -25.07 -11.20 -21.04
CA ARG A 123 -26.53 -11.20 -20.81
C ARG A 123 -26.93 -10.72 -19.41
N GLU A 124 -25.99 -10.70 -18.47
CA GLU A 124 -26.20 -10.38 -17.05
C GLU A 124 -25.34 -9.21 -16.59
N PRO A 125 -25.79 -8.39 -15.62
CA PRO A 125 -25.02 -7.24 -15.16
C PRO A 125 -23.60 -7.66 -14.70
N VAL A 126 -22.63 -6.77 -14.92
CA VAL A 126 -21.23 -6.95 -14.46
C VAL A 126 -21.08 -6.88 -12.93
N SER A 127 -22.16 -6.51 -12.24
CA SER A 127 -22.22 -6.40 -10.79
C SER A 127 -22.98 -7.57 -10.17
N PRO A 128 -22.62 -7.99 -8.94
CA PRO A 128 -21.55 -7.45 -8.11
C PRO A 128 -20.15 -7.90 -8.57
N VAL A 129 -19.17 -7.00 -8.49
CA VAL A 129 -17.78 -7.30 -8.86
C VAL A 129 -17.12 -8.10 -7.73
N PRO A 130 -16.64 -9.33 -7.98
CA PRO A 130 -16.00 -10.13 -6.95
C PRO A 130 -14.66 -9.52 -6.54
N LEU A 131 -14.40 -9.49 -5.23
CA LEU A 131 -13.18 -8.92 -4.65
C LEU A 131 -12.41 -10.00 -3.90
N ILE A 132 -11.12 -10.14 -4.21
CA ILE A 132 -10.20 -10.99 -3.43
C ILE A 132 -9.61 -10.12 -2.30
N ALA A 133 -9.66 -10.63 -1.08
CA ALA A 133 -9.11 -9.98 0.11
C ALA A 133 -7.87 -10.71 0.66
N ALA A 134 -7.88 -12.05 0.61
CA ALA A 134 -6.77 -12.87 1.11
C ALA A 134 -6.70 -14.21 0.38
N LEU A 135 -5.51 -14.82 0.42
CA LEU A 135 -5.22 -16.13 -0.15
C LEU A 135 -4.61 -17.04 0.90
N GLN A 136 -5.06 -18.29 0.95
CA GLN A 136 -4.53 -19.30 1.84
C GLN A 136 -4.20 -20.58 1.07
N LEU A 137 -2.91 -20.88 0.95
CA LEU A 137 -2.42 -22.10 0.32
C LEU A 137 -2.42 -23.24 1.34
N THR A 138 -2.98 -24.39 0.96
CA THR A 138 -2.96 -25.62 1.75
C THR A 138 -2.42 -26.77 0.89
N GLY A 139 -1.57 -27.61 1.48
CA GLY A 139 -0.91 -28.71 0.77
C GLY A 139 0.39 -28.29 0.09
N GLY A 140 0.90 -29.16 -0.78
CA GLY A 140 2.16 -28.98 -1.51
C GLY A 140 2.40 -30.16 -2.46
N GLY A 141 3.24 -29.96 -3.48
CA GLY A 141 3.47 -30.97 -4.53
C GLY A 141 2.20 -31.28 -5.31
N ASP A 142 1.85 -32.57 -5.42
CA ASP A 142 0.78 -33.07 -6.30
C ASP A 142 -0.64 -32.65 -5.91
N VAL A 143 -0.87 -32.17 -4.68
CA VAL A 143 -2.22 -31.82 -4.17
C VAL A 143 -2.19 -30.48 -3.41
N ALA A 144 -1.84 -29.41 -4.11
CA ALA A 144 -1.96 -28.05 -3.59
C ALA A 144 -3.35 -27.47 -3.88
N MET A 145 -3.98 -26.89 -2.84
CA MET A 145 -5.25 -26.18 -2.96
C MET A 145 -5.11 -24.75 -2.48
N LEU A 146 -5.70 -23.82 -3.21
CA LEU A 146 -5.73 -22.40 -2.86
C LEU A 146 -7.15 -22.03 -2.43
N GLU A 147 -7.29 -21.60 -1.18
CA GLU A 147 -8.50 -20.94 -0.70
C GLU A 147 -8.39 -19.44 -0.97
N VAL A 148 -9.36 -18.92 -1.72
CA VAL A 148 -9.51 -17.51 -2.08
C VAL A 148 -10.61 -16.93 -1.21
N GLN A 149 -10.24 -16.01 -0.32
CA GLN A 149 -11.16 -15.32 0.59
C GLN A 149 -11.46 -13.92 0.07
N GLY A 150 -12.72 -13.49 0.18
CA GLY A 150 -13.16 -12.26 -0.44
C GLY A 150 -14.63 -11.94 -0.25
N GLU A 151 -15.21 -11.25 -1.22
CA GLU A 151 -16.61 -10.84 -1.24
C GLU A 151 -17.24 -11.02 -2.63
N TYR A 152 -18.57 -11.18 -2.64
CA TYR A 152 -19.40 -11.31 -3.85
C TYR A 152 -19.07 -12.49 -4.76
N PHE A 153 -18.52 -13.57 -4.21
CA PHE A 153 -18.34 -14.79 -4.98
C PHE A 153 -19.67 -15.50 -5.26
N HIS A 154 -19.71 -16.23 -6.36
CA HIS A 154 -20.87 -17.04 -6.74
C HIS A 154 -20.40 -18.29 -7.51
N ALA A 155 -21.30 -19.26 -7.67
CA ALA A 155 -20.98 -20.58 -8.23
C ALA A 155 -20.51 -20.57 -9.69
N HIS A 156 -20.78 -19.49 -10.43
CA HIS A 156 -20.42 -19.32 -11.83
C HIS A 156 -19.02 -18.69 -12.04
N LEU A 157 -18.29 -18.40 -10.96
CA LEU A 157 -16.92 -17.90 -11.05
C LEU A 157 -15.92 -19.05 -11.04
N LYS A 158 -14.91 -18.93 -11.90
CA LYS A 158 -13.72 -19.77 -11.92
C LYS A 158 -12.48 -18.95 -11.59
N VAL A 159 -11.59 -19.52 -10.79
CA VAL A 159 -10.25 -18.97 -10.55
C VAL A 159 -9.37 -19.38 -11.72
N TRP A 160 -8.66 -18.41 -12.29
CA TRP A 160 -7.69 -18.62 -13.34
C TRP A 160 -6.32 -18.19 -12.85
N PHE A 161 -5.32 -19.00 -13.15
CA PHE A 161 -3.91 -18.70 -12.93
C PHE A 161 -3.37 -18.33 -14.30
N GLY A 162 -3.06 -17.05 -14.54
CA GLY A 162 -2.71 -16.58 -15.88
C GLY A 162 -3.79 -16.92 -16.90
N ASP A 163 -3.45 -17.78 -17.85
CA ASP A 163 -4.29 -18.30 -18.93
C ASP A 163 -4.80 -19.75 -18.68
N VAL A 164 -4.59 -20.29 -17.48
CA VAL A 164 -5.00 -21.64 -17.09
C VAL A 164 -6.18 -21.59 -16.13
N GLU A 165 -7.32 -22.18 -16.53
CA GLU A 165 -8.48 -22.39 -15.65
C GLU A 165 -8.15 -23.41 -14.56
N ALA A 166 -8.45 -23.08 -13.30
CA ALA A 166 -8.34 -23.99 -12.18
C ALA A 166 -9.68 -24.63 -11.83
N GLU A 167 -9.63 -25.89 -11.38
CA GLU A 167 -10.79 -26.58 -10.84
C GLU A 167 -11.27 -25.88 -9.56
N THR A 168 -12.32 -25.07 -9.71
CA THR A 168 -12.82 -24.17 -8.66
C THR A 168 -14.12 -24.70 -8.05
N MET A 169 -14.13 -24.74 -6.73
CA MET A 169 -15.23 -25.12 -5.84
C MET A 169 -15.75 -23.88 -5.12
N TYR A 170 -17.03 -23.57 -5.31
CA TYR A 170 -17.71 -22.50 -4.57
C TYR A 170 -18.13 -22.99 -3.19
N ARG A 171 -17.70 -22.30 -2.12
CA ARG A 171 -18.13 -22.58 -0.75
C ARG A 171 -19.17 -21.59 -0.25
N SER A 172 -18.92 -20.30 -0.44
CA SER A 172 -19.81 -19.23 0.03
C SER A 172 -19.53 -17.93 -0.74
N PRO A 173 -20.35 -16.87 -0.58
CA PRO A 173 -20.07 -15.57 -1.19
C PRO A 173 -18.75 -14.92 -0.75
N LYS A 174 -18.05 -15.53 0.22
CA LYS A 174 -16.78 -15.05 0.76
C LYS A 174 -15.61 -16.04 0.59
N SER A 175 -15.85 -17.23 0.04
CA SER A 175 -14.81 -18.26 -0.11
C SER A 175 -15.01 -19.10 -1.37
N LEU A 176 -13.96 -19.15 -2.18
CA LEU A 176 -13.74 -20.12 -3.25
C LEU A 176 -12.53 -20.98 -2.88
N VAL A 177 -12.54 -22.25 -3.30
CA VAL A 177 -11.35 -23.11 -3.20
C VAL A 177 -11.05 -23.65 -4.57
N CYS A 178 -9.79 -23.59 -5.00
CA CYS A 178 -9.38 -24.14 -6.27
C CYS A 178 -8.16 -25.05 -6.13
N VAL A 179 -8.05 -26.04 -7.01
CA VAL A 179 -6.85 -26.85 -7.16
C VAL A 179 -5.79 -26.01 -7.86
N VAL A 180 -4.59 -25.93 -7.31
CA VAL A 180 -3.48 -25.21 -7.95
C VAL A 180 -3.02 -26.01 -9.17
N PRO A 181 -3.06 -25.45 -10.38
CA PRO A 181 -2.59 -26.14 -11.58
C PRO A 181 -1.10 -26.48 -11.49
N ASP A 182 -0.70 -27.64 -12.04
CA ASP A 182 0.71 -27.97 -12.19
C ASP A 182 1.41 -26.94 -13.08
N VAL A 183 2.68 -26.64 -12.77
CA VAL A 183 3.46 -25.64 -13.49
C VAL A 183 3.62 -25.98 -14.99
N SER A 184 3.50 -27.25 -15.38
CA SER A 184 3.53 -27.63 -16.80
C SER A 184 2.32 -27.18 -17.61
N ALA A 185 1.21 -26.80 -16.97
CA ALA A 185 0.01 -26.34 -17.67
C ALA A 185 0.26 -25.05 -18.45
N PHE A 186 1.23 -24.25 -18.03
CA PHE A 186 1.62 -22.97 -18.65
C PHE A 186 2.65 -23.14 -19.78
N GLY A 187 3.35 -24.28 -19.81
CA GLY A 187 4.40 -24.57 -20.77
C GLY A 187 5.23 -25.78 -20.33
N SER A 188 5.52 -26.68 -21.28
CA SER A 188 6.28 -27.91 -21.02
C SER A 188 7.65 -27.65 -20.41
N ASP A 189 8.27 -26.53 -20.77
CA ASP A 189 9.63 -26.18 -20.36
C ASP A 189 9.68 -25.63 -18.93
N TRP A 190 8.53 -25.23 -18.37
CA TRP A 190 8.47 -24.59 -17.05
C TRP A 190 8.80 -25.53 -15.91
N ARG A 191 8.62 -26.84 -16.10
CA ARG A 191 9.05 -27.88 -15.15
C ARG A 191 10.55 -27.88 -14.88
N TRP A 192 11.35 -27.42 -15.84
CA TRP A 192 12.81 -27.42 -15.75
C TRP A 192 13.38 -26.07 -15.32
N LEU A 193 12.54 -25.05 -15.19
CA LEU A 193 12.94 -23.73 -14.74
C LEU A 193 13.28 -23.79 -13.26
N ARG A 194 14.47 -23.29 -12.92
CA ARG A 194 14.99 -23.23 -11.54
C ARG A 194 14.82 -21.85 -10.90
N TYR A 195 13.97 -21.00 -11.48
CA TYR A 195 13.62 -19.69 -10.92
C TYR A 195 12.11 -19.61 -10.61
N PRO A 196 11.70 -18.75 -9.65
CA PRO A 196 10.29 -18.57 -9.31
C PRO A 196 9.49 -18.04 -10.49
N ILE A 197 8.30 -18.60 -10.70
CA ILE A 197 7.40 -18.17 -11.78
C ILE A 197 6.13 -17.60 -11.18
N THR A 198 5.81 -16.36 -11.54
CA THR A 198 4.66 -15.64 -11.01
C THR A 198 3.61 -15.43 -12.09
N VAL A 199 2.37 -15.81 -11.80
CA VAL A 199 1.22 -15.66 -12.70
C VAL A 199 0.12 -14.84 -12.00
N PRO A 200 -0.63 -14.01 -12.74
CA PRO A 200 -1.74 -13.25 -12.15
C PRO A 200 -2.90 -14.18 -11.79
N LEU A 201 -3.65 -13.84 -10.75
CA LEU A 201 -4.92 -14.50 -10.43
C LEU A 201 -6.08 -13.69 -11.00
N LEU A 202 -6.96 -14.36 -11.74
CA LEU A 202 -8.14 -13.77 -12.35
C LEU A 202 -9.39 -14.53 -11.88
N LEU A 203 -10.52 -13.85 -11.81
CA LEU A 203 -11.83 -14.48 -11.65
C LEU A 203 -12.59 -14.31 -12.96
N ILE A 204 -12.99 -15.42 -13.56
CA ILE A 204 -13.72 -15.40 -14.84
C ILE A 204 -15.09 -16.02 -14.62
N ARG A 205 -16.13 -15.31 -15.04
CA ARG A 205 -17.51 -15.79 -15.02
C ARG A 205 -17.77 -16.69 -16.23
N ASP A 206 -18.76 -17.58 -16.14
CA ASP A 206 -19.13 -18.50 -17.20
C ASP A 206 -19.55 -17.84 -18.53
N ASP A 207 -19.96 -16.57 -18.51
CA ASP A 207 -20.20 -15.75 -19.71
C ASP A 207 -18.94 -15.08 -20.28
N GLY A 208 -17.78 -15.36 -19.72
CA GLY A 208 -16.48 -14.85 -20.15
C GLY A 208 -16.13 -13.47 -19.62
N LEU A 209 -16.90 -12.90 -18.70
CA LEU A 209 -16.53 -11.65 -18.03
C LEU A 209 -15.30 -11.88 -17.14
N ILE A 210 -14.26 -11.08 -17.35
CA ILE A 210 -12.99 -11.19 -16.62
C ILE A 210 -12.93 -10.12 -15.55
N TYR A 211 -12.79 -10.54 -14.30
CA TYR A 211 -12.50 -9.69 -13.16
C TYR A 211 -11.02 -9.83 -12.80
N SER A 212 -10.23 -8.80 -13.12
CA SER A 212 -8.81 -8.78 -12.79
C SER A 212 -8.60 -8.54 -11.30
N SER A 213 -7.66 -9.26 -10.70
CA SER A 213 -7.24 -9.01 -9.32
C SER A 213 -5.81 -8.46 -9.27
N SER A 214 -5.44 -7.81 -8.16
CA SER A 214 -4.06 -7.42 -7.86
C SER A 214 -3.21 -8.57 -7.33
N PHE A 215 -3.81 -9.75 -7.11
CA PHE A 215 -3.13 -10.90 -6.56
C PHE A 215 -2.42 -11.71 -7.64
N THR A 216 -1.29 -12.31 -7.24
CA THR A 216 -0.49 -13.20 -8.08
C THR A 216 -0.19 -14.48 -7.31
N PHE A 217 -0.02 -15.59 -8.03
CA PHE A 217 0.46 -16.84 -7.48
C PHE A 217 1.89 -17.10 -7.94
N THR A 218 2.76 -17.57 -7.05
CA THR A 218 4.17 -17.84 -7.38
C THR A 218 4.51 -19.31 -7.17
N TYR A 219 4.95 -19.96 -8.24
CA TYR A 219 5.52 -21.29 -8.23
C TYR A 219 7.01 -21.20 -7.90
N THR A 220 7.41 -21.77 -6.77
CA THR A 220 8.82 -21.88 -6.37
C THR A 220 9.32 -23.29 -6.64
N PRO A 221 10.38 -23.48 -7.45
CA PRO A 221 10.98 -24.78 -7.67
C PRO A 221 11.45 -25.38 -6.36
N GLU A 222 11.21 -26.68 -6.14
CA GLU A 222 11.80 -27.38 -5.02
C GLU A 222 13.33 -27.34 -5.17
N GLN A 223 14.01 -26.75 -4.18
CA GLN A 223 15.46 -26.85 -4.08
C GLN A 223 15.78 -28.30 -3.74
N SER A 224 16.10 -29.09 -4.75
CA SER A 224 16.62 -30.43 -4.56
C SER A 224 17.96 -30.32 -3.80
N CYS A 225 17.93 -30.50 -2.48
CA CYS A 225 19.11 -30.94 -1.74
C CYS A 225 19.45 -32.32 -2.27
N ILE A 226 20.48 -32.42 -3.11
CA ILE A 226 20.98 -33.72 -3.60
C ILE A 226 21.58 -34.46 -2.39
N PRO A 227 21.07 -35.63 -1.97
CA PRO A 227 21.78 -36.49 -1.04
C PRO A 227 22.90 -37.18 -1.83
N GLY A 228 24.14 -36.76 -1.61
CA GLY A 228 25.31 -37.43 -2.17
C GLY A 228 25.97 -36.66 -3.32
N GLN A 229 26.63 -35.56 -2.99
CA GLN A 229 27.81 -35.15 -3.73
C GLN A 229 29.00 -35.31 -2.79
N GLN A 230 29.83 -36.33 -3.03
CA GLN A 230 31.15 -36.44 -2.42
C GLN A 230 31.95 -35.22 -2.88
N VAL A 231 31.96 -34.16 -2.08
CA VAL A 231 32.90 -33.07 -2.21
C VAL A 231 33.96 -33.29 -1.14
N LEU A 232 35.10 -33.81 -1.59
CA LEU A 232 36.34 -33.68 -0.86
C LEU A 232 36.64 -32.18 -0.80
N SER A 233 36.48 -31.54 0.35
CA SER A 233 37.02 -30.20 0.58
C SER A 233 37.28 -29.98 2.07
N GLU A 234 38.50 -29.54 2.33
CA GLU A 234 39.10 -29.29 3.64
C GLU A 234 38.27 -28.32 4.49
N VAL A 235 38.21 -28.63 5.79
CA VAL A 235 37.64 -27.77 6.84
C VAL A 235 38.62 -26.65 7.17
N PRO A 236 38.24 -25.35 7.10
CA PRO A 236 38.96 -24.30 7.81
C PRO A 236 38.35 -24.10 9.20
N GLN A 237 39.17 -24.24 10.24
CA GLN A 237 38.89 -24.21 11.69
C GLN A 237 38.35 -22.87 12.27
N ASP A 238 37.65 -22.03 11.50
CA ASP A 238 37.34 -20.64 11.92
C ASP A 238 35.86 -20.38 12.30
N SER A 239 34.96 -21.35 12.13
CA SER A 239 33.54 -21.20 12.51
C SER A 239 33.30 -21.20 14.01
N ASP A 240 34.09 -21.99 14.75
CA ASP A 240 33.86 -22.22 16.18
C ASP A 240 34.24 -21.00 17.02
N LYS A 241 35.25 -20.23 16.59
CA LYS A 241 35.66 -19.00 17.28
C LYS A 241 34.62 -17.88 17.17
N LEU A 242 33.89 -17.82 16.06
CA LEU A 242 32.84 -16.81 15.87
C LEU A 242 31.63 -17.11 16.76
N LEU A 243 31.23 -18.39 16.85
CA LEU A 243 30.13 -18.83 17.71
C LEU A 243 30.45 -18.65 19.19
N ASP A 244 31.69 -18.96 19.60
CA ASP A 244 32.15 -18.70 20.98
C ASP A 244 32.17 -17.21 21.32
N SER A 245 32.57 -16.36 20.37
CA SER A 245 32.56 -14.90 20.57
C SER A 245 31.13 -14.34 20.69
N ILE A 246 30.18 -14.85 19.90
CA ILE A 246 28.76 -14.44 19.97
C ILE A 246 28.13 -14.89 21.30
N HIS A 247 28.45 -16.11 21.76
CA HIS A 247 27.91 -16.66 23.01
C HIS A 247 28.44 -15.91 24.24
N GLN A 248 29.71 -15.50 24.21
CA GLN A 248 30.37 -14.79 25.31
C GLN A 248 29.89 -13.32 25.43
N GLU A 249 29.53 -12.67 24.31
CA GLU A 249 28.96 -11.32 24.32
C GLU A 249 27.54 -11.30 24.90
N PHE A 250 26.72 -12.33 24.59
CA PHE A 250 25.35 -12.45 25.09
C PHE A 250 25.25 -12.68 26.61
N THR A 251 26.29 -13.26 27.24
CA THR A 251 26.29 -13.55 28.68
C THR A 251 26.84 -12.43 29.56
N ARG A 252 27.43 -11.35 28.99
CA ARG A 252 28.03 -10.26 29.77
C ARG A 252 27.11 -9.09 30.09
N THR A 253 25.97 -8.93 29.43
CA THR A 253 25.09 -7.78 29.63
C THR A 253 23.73 -8.20 30.18
N ASN A 254 23.52 -7.99 31.48
CA ASN A 254 22.21 -8.01 32.12
C ASN A 254 21.31 -6.97 31.46
N PHE A 255 20.31 -7.39 30.67
CA PHE A 255 19.24 -6.50 30.23
C PHE A 255 18.03 -6.66 31.15
N HIS A 256 17.75 -5.61 31.93
CA HIS A 256 16.48 -5.47 32.64
C HIS A 256 15.43 -4.89 31.69
N LEU A 257 14.30 -5.58 31.56
CA LEU A 257 13.11 -5.10 30.87
C LEU A 257 12.27 -4.27 31.86
N PHE A 258 12.01 -3.00 31.56
CA PHE A 258 10.99 -2.21 32.25
C PHE A 258 9.84 -1.90 31.29
N MET A 259 8.62 -2.24 31.71
CA MET A 259 7.38 -1.71 31.15
C MET A 259 6.83 -0.65 32.10
N GLN A 260 6.27 0.43 31.56
CA GLN A 260 5.55 1.41 32.35
C GLN A 260 4.13 1.63 31.77
N THR A 261 3.15 1.56 32.66
CA THR A 261 1.76 2.02 32.52
C THR A 261 1.66 3.52 32.46
#